data_AF-A0A524N0E6-F1
#
_entry.id   AF-A0A524N0E6-F1
#
_cell.length_a   1.000
_cell.length_b   1.000
_cell.length_c   1.000
_cell.angle_alpha   90.00
_cell.angle_beta   90.00
_cell.angle_gamma   90.00
#
_symmetry.space_group_name_H-M   'P 1'
#
loop_
_entity.id
_entity.type
_entity.pdbx_description
1 polymer ?
#
loop_
_entity_poly.entity_id
_entity_poly.type
_entity_poly.pdbx_seq_one_letter_code
_entity_poly.pdbx_strand_id
1 'polypeptide(L)'
;MARTIQASRVSVADIGDLGFYVVAPREQILKGAFSDHMKSLSIMGKVEARIEAYRKDVATYERLQLWKKRHFEPVLDRIQLRSISWEETIERMALISPEKAAIREFYGKCLGYAK
;
A
#
# COMPACT_ATOMS: atom_id res chain seq x y z
N MET A 1 -0.14 -9.04 -2.83
CA MET A 1 1.15 -8.66 -3.46
C MET A 1 2.23 -9.73 -3.28
N ALA A 2 2.80 -9.96 -2.09
CA ALA A 2 3.88 -10.96 -1.91
C ALA A 2 3.51 -12.38 -2.40
N ARG A 3 2.28 -12.84 -2.14
CA ARG A 3 1.76 -14.12 -2.66
C ARG A 3 1.66 -14.15 -4.20
N THR A 4 1.35 -13.01 -4.82
CA THR A 4 1.29 -12.87 -6.28
C THR A 4 2.68 -12.95 -6.90
N ILE A 5 3.67 -12.29 -6.28
CA ILE A 5 5.08 -12.34 -6.74
C ILE A 5 5.63 -13.76 -6.61
N GLN A 6 5.33 -14.45 -5.51
CA GLN A 6 5.66 -15.87 -5.37
C GLN A 6 5.06 -16.71 -6.51
N ALA A 7 3.79 -16.48 -6.85
CA ALA A 7 3.10 -17.23 -7.90
C ALA A 7 3.63 -16.92 -9.31
N SER A 8 4.15 -15.71 -9.56
CA SER A 8 4.67 -15.31 -10.86
C SER A 8 6.06 -15.86 -11.19
N ARG A 9 6.75 -16.50 -10.23
CA ARG A 9 8.15 -16.98 -10.35
C ARG A 9 9.18 -15.88 -10.70
N VAL A 10 8.79 -14.62 -10.60
CA VAL A 10 9.68 -13.47 -10.77
C VAL A 10 10.38 -13.22 -9.43
N SER A 11 11.70 -13.03 -9.45
CA SER A 11 12.41 -12.64 -8.23
C SER A 11 11.97 -11.24 -7.82
N VAL A 12 11.81 -11.00 -6.53
CA VAL A 12 11.59 -9.63 -6.03
C VAL A 12 12.72 -8.72 -6.52
N ALA A 13 13.96 -9.25 -6.59
CA ALA A 13 15.16 -8.60 -7.15
C ALA A 13 14.92 -7.95 -8.51
N ASP A 14 14.18 -8.63 -9.39
CA ASP A 14 14.00 -8.25 -10.79
C ASP A 14 12.85 -7.25 -11.00
N ILE A 15 12.06 -6.98 -9.96
CA ILE A 15 11.02 -5.96 -10.01
C ILE A 15 11.70 -4.60 -9.83
N GLY A 16 11.65 -3.75 -10.85
CA GLY A 16 12.24 -2.41 -10.83
C GLY A 16 11.67 -1.56 -9.70
N ASP A 17 10.37 -1.27 -9.78
CA ASP A 17 9.65 -0.48 -8.79
C ASP A 17 8.50 -1.28 -8.18
N LEU A 18 8.46 -1.33 -6.84
CA LEU A 18 7.36 -1.92 -6.09
C LEU A 18 6.85 -0.91 -5.07
N GLY A 19 5.56 -0.61 -5.10
CA GLY A 19 4.98 0.37 -4.18
C GLY A 19 3.61 -0.03 -3.68
N PHE A 20 3.33 0.32 -2.43
CA PHE A 20 2.00 0.34 -1.85
C PHE A 20 1.64 1.77 -1.53
N TYR A 21 0.63 2.27 -2.25
CA TYR A 21 0.20 3.66 -2.15
C TYR A 21 -1.21 3.73 -1.59
N VAL A 22 -1.38 4.58 -0.57
CA VAL A 22 -2.71 4.98 -0.12
C VAL A 22 -3.05 6.31 -0.76
N VAL A 23 -4.11 6.34 -1.55
CA VAL A 23 -4.64 7.59 -2.12
C VAL A 23 -5.78 8.06 -1.24
N ALA A 24 -5.65 9.25 -0.67
CA ALA A 24 -6.62 9.81 0.27
C ALA A 24 -6.67 11.34 0.19
N PRO A 25 -7.71 12.00 0.71
CA PRO A 25 -7.75 13.46 0.79
C PRO A 25 -6.55 14.00 1.58
N ARG A 26 -5.98 15.13 1.13
CA ARG A 26 -4.81 15.76 1.75
C ARG A 26 -5.01 15.95 3.26
N GLU A 27 -6.21 16.37 3.66
CA GLU A 27 -6.56 16.56 5.07
C GLU A 27 -6.41 15.28 5.91
N GLN A 28 -6.85 14.12 5.41
CA GLN A 28 -6.74 12.85 6.15
C GLN A 28 -5.29 12.39 6.28
N ILE A 29 -4.48 12.63 5.24
CA ILE A 29 -3.05 12.33 5.26
C ILE A 29 -2.35 13.21 6.30
N LEU A 30 -2.65 14.52 6.31
CA LEU A 30 -2.07 15.47 7.28
C LEU A 30 -2.50 15.18 8.72
N LYS A 31 -3.73 14.68 8.94
CA LYS A 31 -4.20 14.18 10.24
C LYS A 31 -3.51 12.89 10.68
N GLY A 32 -2.65 12.30 9.84
CA GLY A 32 -1.92 11.08 10.15
C GLY A 32 -2.78 9.82 10.20
N ALA A 33 -3.98 9.83 9.59
CA ALA A 33 -4.95 8.73 9.65
C ALA A 33 -4.37 7.37 9.18
N PHE A 34 -3.31 7.41 8.36
CA PHE A 34 -2.65 6.22 7.82
C PHE A 34 -1.22 6.01 8.32
N SER A 35 -0.67 6.96 9.08
CA SER A 35 0.77 6.99 9.43
C SER A 35 1.22 5.72 10.14
N ASP A 36 0.40 5.20 11.04
CA ASP A 36 0.73 3.96 11.75
C ASP A 36 0.52 2.71 10.91
N HIS A 37 -0.35 2.74 9.90
CA HIS A 37 -0.57 1.62 9.00
C HIS A 37 0.44 1.54 7.86
N MET A 38 1.11 2.65 7.56
CA MET A 38 2.10 2.77 6.48
C MET A 38 3.56 2.56 6.96
N LYS A 39 3.76 2.11 8.20
CA LYS A 39 5.07 1.71 8.73
C LYS A 39 5.32 0.23 8.45
N SER A 40 6.50 -0.12 7.94
CA SER A 40 6.88 -1.52 7.69
C SER A 40 6.74 -2.39 8.94
N LEU A 41 7.11 -1.87 10.12
CA LEU A 41 6.95 -2.58 11.39
C LEU A 41 5.48 -2.92 11.72
N SER A 42 4.55 -2.00 11.43
CA SER A 42 3.11 -2.23 11.64
C SER A 42 2.56 -3.29 10.69
N ILE A 43 3.00 -3.23 9.42
CA ILE A 43 2.64 -4.22 8.41
C ILE A 43 3.19 -5.61 8.80
N MET A 44 4.45 -5.69 9.23
CA MET A 44 5.06 -6.92 9.73
C MET A 44 4.28 -7.48 10.91
N GLY A 45 4.03 -6.66 11.95
CA GLY A 45 3.29 -7.10 13.13
C GLY A 45 1.89 -7.62 12.82
N LYS A 46 1.18 -7.02 11.86
CA LYS A 46 -0.13 -7.52 11.39
C LYS A 46 -0.02 -8.88 10.68
N VAL A 47 1.04 -9.11 9.91
CA VAL A 47 1.27 -10.40 9.26
C VAL A 47 1.67 -11.45 10.28
N GLU A 48 2.55 -11.12 11.22
CA GLU A 48 2.96 -12.02 12.30
C GLU A 48 1.77 -12.44 13.16
N ALA A 49 0.93 -11.49 13.59
CA ALA A 49 -0.29 -11.79 14.34
C ALA A 49 -1.24 -12.74 13.58
N ARG A 50 -1.33 -12.61 12.26
CA ARG A 50 -2.14 -13.50 11.42
C ARG A 50 -1.53 -14.89 11.29
N ILE A 51 -0.21 -15.00 11.16
CA ILE A 51 0.48 -16.30 11.11
C ILE A 51 0.34 -17.00 12.45
N GLU A 52 0.50 -16.25 13.55
CA GLU A 52 0.39 -16.71 14.92
C GLU A 52 -0.98 -17.34 15.22
N ALA A 53 -2.06 -16.83 14.62
CA ALA A 53 -3.39 -17.44 14.74
C ALA A 53 -3.45 -18.91 14.29
N TYR A 54 -2.49 -19.38 13.49
CA TYR A 54 -2.39 -20.77 13.02
C TYR A 54 -1.51 -21.67 13.91
N ARG A 55 -0.99 -21.20 15.05
CA ARG A 55 -0.05 -21.97 15.89
C ARG A 55 -0.51 -23.41 16.23
N LYS A 56 -1.82 -23.64 16.35
CA LYS A 56 -2.40 -24.98 16.63
C LYS A 56 -2.39 -25.92 15.42
N ASP A 57 -2.37 -25.38 14.20
CA ASP A 57 -2.18 -26.13 12.96
C ASP A 57 -0.70 -26.02 12.56
N VAL A 58 0.11 -26.93 13.09
CA VAL A 58 1.58 -26.91 12.95
C VAL A 58 2.01 -26.87 11.48
N ALA A 59 1.38 -27.68 10.63
CA ALA A 59 1.72 -27.75 9.22
C ALA A 59 1.45 -26.42 8.50
N THR A 60 0.31 -25.78 8.77
CA THR A 60 0.01 -24.45 8.22
C THR A 60 0.93 -23.39 8.79
N TYR A 61 1.18 -23.40 10.10
CA TYR A 61 2.04 -22.44 10.77
C TYR A 61 3.47 -22.44 10.22
N GLU A 62 4.11 -23.61 10.13
CA GLU A 62 5.47 -23.76 9.59
C GLU A 62 5.56 -23.29 8.13
N ARG A 63 4.58 -23.68 7.31
CA ARG A 63 4.50 -23.24 5.91
C ARG A 63 4.38 -21.72 5.80
N LEU A 64 3.59 -21.09 6.67
CA LEU A 64 3.42 -19.64 6.69
C LEU A 64 4.66 -18.91 7.21
N GLN A 65 5.36 -19.44 8.22
CA GLN A 65 6.64 -18.90 8.69
C GLN A 65 7.71 -18.94 7.59
N LEU A 66 7.80 -20.06 6.87
CA LEU A 66 8.71 -20.20 5.74
C LEU A 66 8.37 -19.20 4.62
N TRP A 67 7.08 -19.04 4.32
CA TRP A 67 6.60 -18.07 3.35
C TRP A 67 6.94 -16.63 3.77
N LYS A 68 6.76 -16.30 5.06
CA LYS A 68 7.10 -14.98 5.63
C LYS A 68 8.55 -14.63 5.32
N LYS A 69 9.46 -15.52 5.72
CA LYS A 69 10.90 -15.33 5.59
C LYS A 69 11.38 -15.30 4.13
N ARG A 70 10.87 -16.20 3.29
CA ARG A 70 11.37 -16.35 1.90
C ARG A 70 10.75 -15.40 0.90
N HIS A 71 9.54 -14.91 1.16
CA HIS A 71 8.78 -14.15 0.16
C HIS A 71 8.26 -12.83 0.69
N PHE A 72 7.73 -12.79 1.91
CA PHE A 72 7.12 -11.56 2.42
C PHE A 72 8.15 -10.53 2.89
N GLU A 73 9.12 -10.93 3.71
CA GLU A 73 10.19 -10.06 4.20
C GLU A 73 10.95 -9.36 3.05
N PRO A 74 11.45 -10.08 2.01
CA PRO A 74 12.13 -9.44 0.89
C PRO A 74 11.26 -8.44 0.12
N VAL A 75 9.95 -8.69 0.06
CA VAL A 75 8.99 -7.76 -0.55
C VAL A 75 8.83 -6.52 0.31
N LEU A 76 8.69 -6.69 1.63
CA LEU A 76 8.48 -5.59 2.57
C LEU A 76 9.71 -4.69 2.68
N ASP A 77 10.92 -5.24 2.54
CA ASP A 77 12.16 -4.47 2.57
C ASP A 77 12.33 -3.57 1.33
N ARG A 78 11.73 -3.96 0.20
CA ARG A 78 11.85 -3.25 -1.07
C ARG A 78 10.67 -2.36 -1.41
N ILE A 79 9.51 -2.59 -0.80
CA ILE A 79 8.30 -1.88 -1.16
C ILE A 79 8.35 -0.42 -0.70
N GLN A 80 8.03 0.49 -1.61
CA GLN A 80 7.82 1.89 -1.27
C GLN A 80 6.43 2.07 -0.63
N LEU A 81 6.40 2.50 0.62
CA LEU A 81 5.17 2.83 1.34
C LEU A 81 4.96 4.34 1.32
N ARG A 82 3.93 4.83 0.62
CA ARG A 82 3.63 6.27 0.54
C ARG A 82 2.14 6.55 0.56
N SER A 83 1.77 7.68 1.12
CA SER A 83 0.43 8.24 0.97
C SER A 83 0.50 9.35 -0.07
N ILE A 84 -0.43 9.36 -1.03
CA ILE A 84 -0.52 10.37 -2.08
C ILE A 84 -1.88 11.06 -1.97
N SER A 85 -1.92 12.38 -2.07
CA SER A 85 -3.18 13.11 -1.99
C SER A 85 -3.95 13.10 -3.31
N TRP A 86 -5.28 13.08 -3.24
CA TRP A 86 -6.13 13.30 -4.41
C TRP A 86 -5.78 14.62 -5.09
N GLU A 87 -5.58 15.65 -4.29
CA GLU A 87 -5.29 17.02 -4.73
C GLU A 87 -3.98 17.09 -5.52
N GLU A 88 -2.89 16.49 -5.01
CA GLU A 88 -1.62 16.43 -5.74
C GLU A 88 -1.76 15.64 -7.04
N THR A 89 -2.51 14.53 -7.02
CA THR A 89 -2.73 13.71 -8.22
C THR A 89 -3.49 14.50 -9.29
N ILE A 90 -4.55 15.20 -8.90
CA ILE A 90 -5.36 16.04 -9.79
C ILE A 90 -4.54 17.21 -10.33
N GLU A 91 -3.75 17.87 -9.48
CA GLU A 91 -2.84 18.95 -9.89
C GLU A 91 -1.85 18.46 -10.96
N ARG A 92 -1.19 17.33 -10.74
CA ARG A 92 -0.25 16.74 -11.71
C ARG A 92 -0.94 16.32 -13.01
N MET A 93 -2.13 15.74 -12.93
CA MET A 93 -2.90 15.36 -14.13
C MET A 93 -3.27 16.57 -14.98
N ALA A 94 -3.70 17.67 -14.36
CA ALA A 94 -4.07 18.89 -15.06
C ALA A 94 -2.86 19.56 -15.74
N LEU A 95 -1.65 19.39 -15.20
CA LEU A 95 -0.41 19.88 -15.83
C LEU A 95 -0.03 19.09 -17.08
N ILE A 96 -0.22 17.77 -17.06
CA ILE A 96 0.14 16.87 -18.18
C ILE A 96 -0.94 16.89 -19.28
N SER A 97 -2.19 16.97 -18.87
CA SER A 97 -3.38 16.85 -19.71
C SER A 97 -4.36 17.97 -19.35
N PRO A 98 -4.26 19.16 -19.98
CA PRO A 98 -5.17 20.27 -19.71
C PRO A 98 -6.65 19.93 -19.87
N GLU A 99 -6.98 18.97 -20.75
CA GLU A 99 -8.34 18.44 -20.92
C GLU A 99 -8.89 17.76 -19.66
N LYS A 100 -8.01 17.31 -18.75
CA LYS A 100 -8.38 16.72 -17.45
C LYS A 100 -8.52 17.75 -16.35
N ALA A 101 -8.33 19.05 -16.64
CA ALA A 101 -8.49 20.11 -15.64
C ALA A 101 -9.91 20.16 -15.03
N ALA A 102 -10.93 19.71 -15.77
CA ALA A 102 -12.31 19.60 -15.29
C ALA A 102 -12.45 18.71 -14.02
N ILE A 103 -11.53 17.77 -13.81
CA ILE A 103 -11.50 16.91 -12.61
C ILE A 103 -11.30 17.76 -11.34
N ARG A 104 -10.54 18.86 -11.42
CA ARG A 104 -10.34 19.78 -10.29
C ARG A 104 -11.65 20.42 -9.85
N GLU A 105 -12.43 20.91 -10.81
CA GLU A 105 -13.73 21.52 -10.52
C GLU A 105 -14.71 20.49 -9.94
N PHE A 106 -14.76 19.29 -10.54
CA PHE A 106 -15.56 18.19 -10.03
C PHE A 106 -15.21 17.83 -8.59
N TYR A 107 -13.91 17.66 -8.29
CA TYR A 107 -13.45 17.36 -6.94
C TYR A 107 -13.82 18.46 -5.95
N GLY A 108 -13.68 19.74 -6.35
CA GLY A 108 -14.12 20.88 -5.54
C GLY A 108 -15.62 20.82 -5.20
N LYS A 109 -16.48 20.43 -6.15
CA LYS A 109 -17.91 20.21 -5.90
C LYS A 109 -18.14 19.08 -4.90
N CYS A 110 -17.44 17.96 -5.03
CA CYS A 110 -17.54 16.85 -4.08
C CYS A 110 -17.21 17.25 -2.64
N LEU A 111 -16.18 18.08 -2.44
CA LEU A 111 -15.83 18.58 -1.11
C LEU A 111 -16.95 19.44 -0.48
N GLY A 112 -17.75 20.13 -1.31
CA GLY A 112 -18.91 20.89 -0.85
C GLY A 112 -20.03 20.02 -0.26
N TYR A 113 -20.13 18.75 -0.67
CA TYR A 113 -21.11 17.79 -0.16
C TYR A 113 -20.58 16.92 0.99
N ALA A 114 -19.28 16.96 1.28
CA ALA A 114 -18.64 16.16 2.33
C ALA A 114 -18.70 16.81 3.72
N LYS A 115 -19.49 17.87 3.88
CA LYS A 115 -19.73 18.57 5.16
C LYS A 115 -20.96 18.02 5.88
#